data_AF-A0A2S8FEP5-F1
#
_entry.id   AF-A0A2S8FEP5-F1
#
_cell.length_a   1.000
_cell.length_b   1.000
_cell.length_c   1.000
_cell.angle_alpha   90.00
_cell.angle_beta   90.00
_cell.angle_gamma   90.00
#
_symmetry.space_group_name_H-M   'P 1'
#
loop_
_entity.id
_entity.type
_entity.pdbx_description
1 polymer ?
#
loop_
_entity_poly.entity_id
_entity_poly.type
_entity_poly.pdbx_seq_one_letter_code
_entity_poly.pdbx_strand_id
1 'polypeptide(L)'
;MAEEISPANVPTKKRRSFGLRLLLHGYRFALIAAIAMLIRFHSQRESQAALDPAEISLEDVQALLPAATLLVAAADREGAYIQDAAGKRIGWAVTTLPTASNIIGFSGPTNSLVIVDADNKIRGVQVLSSKDTPEHLAAVLKATWFLKQFAEKSPEDLGGKTKLDAVSGATLTSLAIIESVTKTLGSDPPNYRFPKEITLEEVAEIVPEAKQLISQRSPRGWFHVVDADGRSIATAWRTSPQTDQHVGYQGPSDVLVVMDMEGKLKAAALRESYDNDPYVRYVREDWSFPEYLAGYDLDQLAKLDMKAAEIEGVSGATMTSQSATQAIGIAAAAYQREMQATQKPPLANAPILFTWRDAVTLLVIVAALAVAFTNLRGKKWVQFGFGFIVIVYLGFFAGDILSMALFVGWASHPVPWQKCVGLVAVAIAAFAVPLFSKKQVYCNHLCPHGAAQMMILRFSKWNWKIPKKLRLVLSAVPAVLLAVCILIAFSVIDGNLAALEPFDAYVPTISGWASLSIAIGGLIFSAFVPMGFCRYACPTGAVISHVRWNASSDQWSVRDSIATLLLGLAVICFWL
;
A
#
# COMPACT_ATOMS: atom_id res chain seq x y z
N MET A 1 66.49 16.37 -57.37
CA MET A 1 65.03 16.39 -57.27
C MET A 1 64.62 15.36 -56.23
N ALA A 2 64.35 15.81 -55.01
CA ALA A 2 63.75 14.98 -53.96
C ALA A 2 62.75 15.88 -53.24
N GLU A 3 61.51 15.42 -53.28
CA GLU A 3 60.27 16.15 -53.07
C GLU A 3 59.94 16.23 -51.57
N GLU A 4 59.50 17.40 -51.15
CA GLU A 4 59.12 17.78 -49.79
C GLU A 4 57.79 17.11 -49.40
N ILE A 5 57.80 16.20 -48.41
CA ILE A 5 56.56 15.63 -47.85
C ILE A 5 56.19 16.41 -46.58
N SER A 6 55.15 17.22 -46.72
CA SER A 6 54.47 18.00 -45.70
C SER A 6 53.92 17.13 -44.54
N PRO A 7 53.98 17.60 -43.27
CA PRO A 7 53.40 16.87 -42.15
C PRO A 7 51.86 16.91 -42.21
N ALA A 8 51.26 15.72 -42.25
CA ALA A 8 49.82 15.52 -42.25
C ALA A 8 49.15 16.21 -41.04
N ASN A 9 48.18 17.06 -41.37
CA ASN A 9 47.22 17.69 -40.47
C ASN A 9 46.66 16.70 -39.44
N VAL A 10 47.06 16.82 -38.17
CA VAL A 10 46.31 16.24 -37.05
C VAL A 10 45.06 17.10 -36.86
N PRO A 11 43.83 16.59 -37.07
CA PRO A 11 42.64 17.40 -36.91
C PRO A 11 42.53 17.85 -35.44
N THR A 12 42.57 19.15 -35.24
CA THR A 12 42.36 19.80 -33.96
C THR A 12 41.00 19.38 -33.42
N LYS A 13 41.00 18.73 -32.24
CA LYS A 13 39.80 18.26 -31.56
C LYS A 13 38.96 19.50 -31.21
N LYS A 14 37.98 19.84 -32.06
CA LYS A 14 37.05 20.98 -31.85
C LYS A 14 36.64 21.01 -30.38
N ARG A 15 36.90 22.13 -29.71
CA ARG A 15 36.45 22.43 -28.34
C ARG A 15 34.91 22.40 -28.38
N ARG A 16 34.32 21.21 -28.19
CA ARG A 16 32.88 20.97 -28.33
C ARG A 16 32.13 21.84 -27.31
N SER A 17 31.00 22.41 -27.74
CA SER A 17 30.27 23.39 -26.95
C SER A 17 29.79 22.77 -25.64
N PHE A 18 30.12 23.43 -24.54
CA PHE A 18 29.62 23.09 -23.21
C PHE A 18 28.09 23.04 -23.19
N GLY A 19 27.42 23.86 -24.00
CA GLY A 19 25.97 23.87 -24.17
C GLY A 19 25.38 22.56 -24.68
N LEU A 20 25.97 21.92 -25.73
CA LEU A 20 25.46 20.65 -26.24
C LEU A 20 25.55 19.52 -25.20
N ARG A 21 26.59 19.55 -24.36
CA ARG A 21 26.75 18.62 -23.25
C ARG A 21 25.64 18.78 -22.22
N LEU A 22 25.35 20.03 -21.85
CA LEU A 22 24.29 20.33 -20.89
C LEU A 22 22.91 19.91 -21.42
N LEU A 23 22.64 20.18 -22.71
CA LEU A 23 21.38 19.80 -23.36
C LEU A 23 21.16 18.28 -23.39
N LEU A 24 22.13 17.50 -23.88
CA LEU A 24 22.01 16.04 -23.91
C LEU A 24 21.94 15.44 -22.51
N HIS A 25 22.63 16.04 -21.54
CA HIS A 25 22.57 15.58 -20.16
C HIS A 25 21.20 15.88 -19.52
N GLY A 26 20.66 17.08 -19.75
CA GLY A 26 19.31 17.45 -19.36
C GLY A 26 18.26 16.53 -20.00
N TYR A 27 18.43 16.18 -21.28
CA TYR A 27 17.58 15.24 -21.98
C TYR A 27 17.52 13.86 -21.30
N ARG A 28 18.67 13.28 -20.92
CA ARG A 28 18.73 11.99 -20.23
C ARG A 28 17.98 11.99 -18.90
N PHE A 29 18.11 13.07 -18.13
CA PHE A 29 17.36 13.24 -16.88
C PHE A 29 15.86 13.43 -17.16
N ALA A 30 15.51 14.24 -18.17
CA ALA A 30 14.14 14.48 -18.59
C ALA A 30 13.41 13.20 -19.02
N LEU A 31 14.09 12.26 -19.70
CA LEU A 31 13.50 10.97 -20.06
C LEU A 31 13.05 10.17 -18.83
N ILE A 32 13.90 10.07 -17.80
CA ILE A 32 13.57 9.34 -16.57
C ILE A 32 12.43 10.05 -15.83
N ALA A 33 12.51 11.38 -15.72
CA ALA A 33 11.46 12.18 -15.09
C ALA A 33 10.12 12.05 -15.82
N ALA A 34 10.12 12.03 -17.16
CA ALA A 34 8.91 11.86 -17.97
C ALA A 34 8.27 10.47 -17.77
N ILE A 35 9.07 9.39 -17.76
CA ILE A 35 8.55 8.04 -17.48
C ILE A 35 7.95 7.98 -16.07
N ALA A 36 8.65 8.52 -15.05
CA ALA A 36 8.14 8.55 -13.68
C ALA A 36 6.84 9.38 -13.57
N MET A 37 6.74 10.49 -14.32
CA MET A 37 5.55 11.33 -14.36
C MET A 37 4.37 10.62 -15.04
N LEU A 38 4.60 9.85 -16.11
CA LEU A 38 3.56 9.03 -16.74
C LEU A 38 3.06 7.92 -15.80
N ILE A 39 3.96 7.22 -15.10
CA ILE A 39 3.59 6.23 -14.08
C ILE A 39 2.76 6.89 -12.97
N ARG A 40 3.17 8.07 -12.50
CA ARG A 40 2.42 8.84 -11.50
C ARG A 40 1.02 9.15 -11.98
N PHE A 41 0.88 9.70 -13.18
CA PHE A 41 -0.43 10.05 -13.73
C PHE A 41 -1.31 8.83 -13.96
N HIS A 42 -0.74 7.71 -14.42
CA HIS A 42 -1.46 6.46 -14.57
C HIS A 42 -1.96 5.94 -13.20
N SER A 43 -1.08 5.87 -12.20
CA SER A 43 -1.47 5.43 -10.85
C SER A 43 -2.48 6.36 -10.18
N GLN A 44 -2.35 7.68 -10.39
CA GLN A 44 -3.36 8.64 -9.93
C GLN A 44 -4.69 8.44 -10.64
N ARG A 45 -4.69 8.18 -11.95
CA ARG A 45 -5.89 7.86 -12.73
C ARG A 45 -6.53 6.55 -12.28
N GLU A 46 -5.77 5.48 -12.06
CA GLU A 46 -6.33 4.22 -11.55
C GLU A 46 -6.90 4.41 -10.14
N SER A 47 -6.18 5.14 -9.27
CA SER A 47 -6.65 5.43 -7.91
C SER A 47 -7.90 6.30 -7.92
N GLN A 48 -7.98 7.29 -8.83
CA GLN A 48 -9.16 8.11 -9.02
C GLN A 48 -10.29 7.34 -9.69
N ALA A 49 -10.06 6.57 -10.75
CA ALA A 49 -11.06 5.74 -11.41
C ALA A 49 -11.62 4.65 -10.49
N ALA A 50 -10.83 4.13 -9.56
CA ALA A 50 -11.31 3.23 -8.51
C ALA A 50 -12.19 3.93 -7.46
N LEU A 51 -12.19 5.26 -7.46
CA LEU A 51 -12.94 6.15 -6.56
C LEU A 51 -13.89 7.10 -7.31
N ASP A 52 -13.96 7.06 -8.64
CA ASP A 52 -14.89 7.88 -9.42
C ASP A 52 -16.25 7.18 -9.44
N PRO A 53 -17.37 7.93 -9.40
CA PRO A 53 -18.68 7.34 -9.58
C PRO A 53 -18.69 6.63 -10.93
N ALA A 54 -18.97 5.32 -10.94
CA ALA A 54 -19.10 4.60 -12.21
C ALA A 54 -20.14 5.32 -13.07
N GLU A 55 -19.81 5.56 -14.35
CA GLU A 55 -20.70 6.24 -15.28
C GLU A 55 -21.99 5.43 -15.37
N ILE A 56 -23.11 6.04 -14.97
CA ILE A 56 -24.40 5.37 -14.92
C ILE A 56 -24.89 5.23 -16.36
N SER A 57 -24.93 4.01 -16.88
CA SER A 57 -25.47 3.74 -18.21
C SER A 57 -26.99 3.93 -18.22
N LEU A 58 -27.50 4.59 -19.25
CA LEU A 58 -28.94 4.68 -19.49
C LEU A 58 -29.56 3.28 -19.68
N GLU A 59 -28.81 2.33 -20.27
CA GLU A 59 -29.27 0.95 -20.49
C GLU A 59 -29.51 0.22 -19.17
N ASP A 60 -28.57 0.31 -18.22
CA ASP A 60 -28.74 -0.27 -16.88
C ASP A 60 -29.91 0.37 -16.13
N VAL A 61 -30.12 1.68 -16.31
CA VAL A 61 -31.27 2.38 -15.74
C VAL A 61 -32.59 1.92 -16.37
N GLN A 62 -32.63 1.75 -17.70
CA GLN A 62 -33.81 1.28 -18.43
C GLN A 62 -34.19 -0.15 -18.06
N ALA A 63 -33.23 -1.01 -17.70
CA ALA A 63 -33.51 -2.38 -17.25
C ALA A 63 -34.38 -2.42 -15.98
N LEU A 64 -34.26 -1.41 -15.11
CA LEU A 64 -35.00 -1.30 -13.85
C LEU A 64 -36.13 -0.25 -13.91
N LEU A 65 -36.02 0.72 -14.81
CA LEU A 65 -36.99 1.81 -15.02
C LEU A 65 -37.17 2.08 -16.53
N PRO A 66 -37.98 1.28 -17.25
CA PRO A 66 -38.06 1.33 -18.72
C PRO A 66 -38.50 2.67 -19.34
N ALA A 67 -39.15 3.54 -18.56
CA ALA A 67 -39.55 4.87 -18.98
C ALA A 67 -38.38 5.89 -19.05
N ALA A 68 -37.19 5.53 -18.56
CA ALA A 68 -36.01 6.38 -18.59
C ALA A 68 -35.54 6.64 -20.03
N THR A 69 -35.36 7.91 -20.39
CA THR A 69 -34.80 8.31 -21.70
C THR A 69 -33.59 9.21 -21.58
N LEU A 70 -33.39 9.89 -20.45
CA LEU A 70 -32.27 10.78 -20.24
C LEU A 70 -31.79 10.72 -18.79
N LEU A 71 -30.47 10.73 -18.61
CA LEU A 71 -29.80 10.91 -17.33
C LEU A 71 -29.18 12.31 -17.28
N VAL A 72 -29.45 13.03 -16.20
CA VAL A 72 -28.92 14.37 -15.96
C VAL A 72 -28.19 14.36 -14.64
N ALA A 73 -26.93 14.80 -14.60
CA ALA A 73 -26.17 14.87 -13.34
C ALA A 73 -26.98 15.60 -12.26
N ALA A 74 -27.08 15.00 -11.07
CA ALA A 74 -27.86 15.58 -10.00
C ALA A 74 -27.13 16.80 -9.41
N ALA A 75 -27.86 17.90 -9.17
CA ALA A 75 -27.28 19.14 -8.67
C ALA A 75 -27.12 19.17 -7.14
N ASP A 76 -27.86 18.32 -6.41
CA ASP A 76 -27.99 18.35 -4.95
C ASP A 76 -27.48 17.07 -4.25
N ARG A 77 -27.01 16.07 -5.00
CA ARG A 77 -26.60 14.75 -4.49
C ARG A 77 -25.66 14.05 -5.46
N GLU A 78 -25.02 12.99 -5.00
CA GLU A 78 -24.27 12.08 -5.87
C GLU A 78 -25.21 11.30 -6.80
N GLY A 79 -24.74 11.06 -8.03
CA GLY A 79 -25.49 10.33 -9.06
C GLY A 79 -26.20 11.23 -10.09
N ALA A 80 -27.25 10.70 -10.70
CA ALA A 80 -27.97 11.33 -11.80
C ALA A 80 -29.48 11.31 -11.59
N TYR A 81 -30.18 12.38 -11.96
CA TYR A 81 -31.62 12.37 -12.14
C TYR A 81 -32.03 11.63 -13.41
N ILE A 82 -33.15 10.92 -13.33
CA ILE A 82 -33.72 10.16 -14.43
C ILE A 82 -34.93 10.93 -14.96
N GLN A 83 -34.97 11.16 -16.28
CA GLN A 83 -36.08 11.82 -16.97
C GLN A 83 -36.74 10.90 -18.00
N ASP A 84 -38.05 11.08 -18.18
CA ASP A 84 -38.83 10.46 -19.26
C ASP A 84 -38.75 11.23 -20.59
N ALA A 85 -39.40 10.70 -21.62
CA ALA A 85 -39.42 11.30 -22.96
C ALA A 85 -40.05 12.71 -22.99
N ALA A 86 -40.85 13.06 -21.99
CA ALA A 86 -41.46 14.38 -21.84
C ALA A 86 -40.56 15.36 -21.05
N GLY A 87 -39.37 14.93 -20.61
CA GLY A 87 -38.45 15.70 -19.78
C GLY A 87 -38.86 15.79 -18.31
N LYS A 88 -39.84 14.99 -17.88
CA LYS A 88 -40.27 14.95 -16.47
C LYS A 88 -39.31 14.07 -15.68
N ARG A 89 -38.87 14.56 -14.52
CA ARG A 89 -38.08 13.75 -13.57
C ARG A 89 -38.96 12.62 -13.02
N ILE A 90 -38.52 11.39 -13.24
CA ILE A 90 -39.19 10.15 -12.81
C ILE A 90 -38.39 9.39 -11.73
N GLY A 91 -37.18 9.86 -11.41
CA GLY A 91 -36.35 9.26 -10.36
C GLY A 91 -34.94 9.83 -10.31
N TRP A 92 -34.05 9.08 -9.67
CA TRP A 92 -32.60 9.28 -9.64
C TRP A 92 -31.88 7.94 -9.46
N ALA A 93 -30.64 7.89 -9.94
CA ALA A 93 -29.76 6.74 -9.91
C ALA A 93 -28.44 7.12 -9.24
N VAL A 94 -27.85 6.21 -8.48
CA VAL A 94 -26.56 6.41 -7.79
C VAL A 94 -25.80 5.10 -7.71
N THR A 95 -24.47 5.18 -7.68
CA THR A 95 -23.60 4.02 -7.48
C THR A 95 -23.03 4.02 -6.06
N THR A 96 -22.84 2.85 -5.47
CA THR A 96 -22.36 2.76 -4.07
C THR A 96 -20.91 3.19 -3.91
N LEU A 97 -20.09 3.17 -4.96
CA LEU A 97 -18.74 3.73 -4.94
C LEU A 97 -18.71 5.15 -5.52
N PRO A 98 -17.90 6.06 -4.95
CA PRO A 98 -16.91 5.85 -3.87
C PRO A 98 -17.43 5.88 -2.43
N THR A 99 -18.69 6.28 -2.21
CA THR A 99 -19.22 6.57 -0.86
C THR A 99 -19.13 5.39 0.12
N ALA A 100 -19.31 4.17 -0.36
CA ALA A 100 -19.18 2.93 0.39
C ALA A 100 -17.84 2.20 0.17
N SER A 101 -16.79 2.87 -0.32
CA SER A 101 -15.47 2.26 -0.59
C SER A 101 -14.82 1.62 0.64
N ASN A 102 -15.15 2.13 1.82
CA ASN A 102 -14.68 1.58 3.07
C ASN A 102 -15.54 0.43 3.59
N ILE A 103 -16.65 0.04 2.95
CA ILE A 103 -17.49 -1.08 3.40
C ILE A 103 -17.01 -2.35 2.70
N ILE A 104 -16.37 -3.22 3.46
CA ILE A 104 -15.73 -4.44 2.94
C ILE A 104 -16.62 -5.65 3.19
N GLY A 105 -16.83 -6.47 2.16
CA GLY A 105 -17.45 -7.79 2.28
C GLY A 105 -16.49 -8.81 2.87
N PHE A 106 -16.29 -9.95 2.21
CA PHE A 106 -15.31 -10.95 2.67
C PHE A 106 -13.87 -10.52 2.32
N SER A 107 -13.64 -9.97 1.13
CA SER A 107 -12.30 -9.55 0.66
C SER A 107 -12.22 -8.13 0.11
N GLY A 108 -13.34 -7.52 -0.29
CA GLY A 108 -13.33 -6.19 -0.89
C GLY A 108 -14.72 -5.55 -0.99
N PRO A 109 -14.80 -4.28 -1.43
CA PRO A 109 -16.07 -3.58 -1.62
C PRO A 109 -16.79 -4.03 -2.90
N THR A 110 -18.10 -3.85 -2.93
CA THR A 110 -18.97 -4.12 -4.09
C THR A 110 -19.61 -2.82 -4.58
N ASN A 111 -19.45 -2.53 -5.87
CA ASN A 111 -20.11 -1.41 -6.53
C ASN A 111 -21.48 -1.83 -7.05
N SER A 112 -22.53 -1.16 -6.58
CA SER A 112 -23.91 -1.42 -6.99
C SER A 112 -24.57 -0.14 -7.49
N LEU A 113 -25.31 -0.23 -8.58
CA LEU A 113 -26.26 0.77 -9.04
C LEU A 113 -27.54 0.65 -8.22
N VAL A 114 -28.04 1.77 -7.74
CA VAL A 114 -29.30 1.89 -7.00
C VAL A 114 -30.18 2.89 -7.72
N ILE A 115 -31.43 2.52 -8.01
CA ILE A 115 -32.40 3.40 -8.67
C ILE A 115 -33.57 3.65 -7.74
N VAL A 116 -33.88 4.92 -7.56
CA VAL A 116 -34.97 5.42 -6.73
C VAL A 116 -35.89 6.24 -7.61
N ASP A 117 -37.20 6.03 -7.51
CA ASP A 117 -38.18 6.76 -8.31
C ASP A 117 -38.53 8.15 -7.73
N ALA A 118 -39.51 8.80 -8.34
CA ALA A 118 -40.03 10.10 -7.89
C ALA A 118 -40.79 10.04 -6.55
N ASP A 119 -41.27 8.86 -6.13
CA ASP A 119 -41.98 8.63 -4.86
C ASP A 119 -41.02 8.25 -3.72
N ASN A 120 -39.70 8.39 -3.95
CA ASN A 120 -38.62 8.03 -3.03
C ASN A 120 -38.60 6.52 -2.71
N LYS A 121 -38.98 5.68 -3.67
CA LYS A 121 -38.97 4.22 -3.57
C LYS A 121 -37.88 3.60 -4.45
N ILE A 122 -37.13 2.67 -3.88
CA ILE A 122 -36.11 1.90 -4.59
C ILE A 122 -36.81 0.99 -5.59
N ARG A 123 -36.48 1.13 -6.87
CA ARG A 123 -36.99 0.27 -7.95
C ARG A 123 -36.09 -0.94 -8.18
N GLY A 124 -34.81 -0.81 -7.91
CA GLY A 124 -33.89 -1.94 -7.97
C GLY A 124 -32.48 -1.59 -7.55
N VAL A 125 -31.73 -2.66 -7.28
CA VAL A 125 -30.28 -2.64 -7.05
C VAL A 125 -29.66 -3.63 -8.02
N GLN A 126 -28.60 -3.22 -8.70
CA GLN A 126 -27.83 -4.04 -9.64
C GLN A 126 -26.35 -3.96 -9.27
N VAL A 127 -25.68 -5.10 -9.16
CA VAL A 127 -24.22 -5.12 -8.96
C VAL A 127 -23.53 -4.81 -10.29
N LEU A 128 -22.67 -3.80 -10.29
CA LEU A 128 -21.87 -3.39 -11.46
C LEU A 128 -20.51 -4.08 -11.47
N SER A 129 -19.83 -4.07 -10.33
CA SER A 129 -18.52 -4.70 -10.15
C SER A 129 -18.27 -5.04 -8.69
N SER A 130 -17.34 -5.95 -8.41
CA SER A 130 -16.98 -6.31 -7.05
C SER A 130 -15.50 -6.63 -6.95
N LYS A 131 -14.88 -6.21 -5.85
CA LYS A 131 -13.55 -6.66 -5.42
C LYS A 131 -13.61 -7.76 -4.36
N ASP A 132 -14.81 -8.28 -4.08
CA ASP A 132 -15.01 -9.40 -3.17
C ASP A 132 -14.72 -10.74 -3.85
N THR A 133 -14.72 -11.84 -3.09
CA THR A 133 -14.49 -13.19 -3.61
C THR A 133 -15.54 -13.54 -4.67
N PRO A 134 -15.14 -13.96 -5.90
CA PRO A 134 -16.07 -14.28 -6.98
C PRO A 134 -17.15 -15.29 -6.60
N GLU A 135 -16.79 -16.30 -5.81
CA GLU A 135 -17.69 -17.36 -5.34
C GLU A 135 -18.77 -16.83 -4.38
N HIS A 136 -18.39 -15.98 -3.42
CA HIS A 136 -19.35 -15.36 -2.49
C HIS A 136 -20.31 -14.44 -3.24
N LEU A 137 -19.80 -13.62 -4.16
CA LEU A 137 -20.66 -12.78 -4.99
C LEU A 137 -21.60 -13.62 -5.87
N ALA A 138 -21.10 -14.70 -6.48
CA ALA A 138 -21.93 -15.59 -7.28
C ALA A 138 -23.06 -16.22 -6.45
N ALA A 139 -22.81 -16.59 -5.19
CA ALA A 139 -23.85 -17.08 -4.28
C ALA A 139 -24.92 -16.01 -4.00
N VAL A 140 -24.50 -14.75 -3.80
CA VAL A 140 -25.40 -13.60 -3.62
C VAL A 140 -26.27 -13.36 -4.85
N LEU A 141 -25.67 -13.36 -6.05
CA LEU A 141 -26.39 -13.13 -7.30
C LEU A 141 -27.31 -14.29 -7.67
N LYS A 142 -26.95 -15.54 -7.32
CA LYS A 142 -27.82 -16.72 -7.51
C LYS A 142 -29.07 -16.67 -6.62
N ALA A 143 -28.96 -16.06 -5.44
CA ALA A 143 -30.09 -15.78 -4.56
C ALA A 143 -30.93 -14.62 -5.12
N THR A 144 -31.74 -14.89 -6.14
CA THR A 144 -32.54 -13.86 -6.86
C THR A 144 -33.47 -13.03 -5.97
N TRP A 145 -33.79 -13.49 -4.76
CA TRP A 145 -34.56 -12.75 -3.76
C TRP A 145 -33.74 -11.62 -3.10
N PHE A 146 -32.41 -11.75 -3.04
CA PHE A 146 -31.53 -10.88 -2.27
C PHE A 146 -31.57 -9.43 -2.77
N LEU A 147 -31.40 -9.16 -4.06
CA LEU A 147 -31.48 -7.79 -4.58
C LEU A 147 -32.93 -7.29 -4.67
N LYS A 148 -33.90 -8.21 -4.83
CA LYS A 148 -35.33 -7.87 -4.85
C LYS A 148 -35.84 -7.38 -3.49
N GLN A 149 -35.16 -7.72 -2.40
CA GLN A 149 -35.54 -7.28 -1.07
C GLN A 149 -35.47 -5.75 -0.92
N PHE A 150 -34.69 -5.04 -1.74
CA PHE A 150 -34.65 -3.57 -1.69
C PHE A 150 -35.85 -2.91 -2.36
N ALA A 151 -36.54 -3.61 -3.27
CA ALA A 151 -37.64 -3.03 -4.06
C ALA A 151 -38.77 -2.52 -3.16
N GLU A 152 -39.37 -1.40 -3.57
CA GLU A 152 -40.47 -0.69 -2.90
C GLU A 152 -40.17 -0.13 -1.50
N LYS A 153 -38.91 -0.24 -1.04
CA LYS A 153 -38.45 0.40 0.20
C LYS A 153 -37.98 1.82 -0.07
N SER A 154 -38.18 2.72 0.88
CA SER A 154 -37.56 4.05 0.85
C SER A 154 -36.16 4.02 1.47
N PRO A 155 -35.29 5.00 1.17
CA PRO A 155 -34.05 5.21 1.91
C PRO A 155 -34.24 5.17 3.44
N GLU A 156 -35.28 5.83 3.95
CA GLU A 156 -35.55 5.87 5.40
C GLU A 156 -35.94 4.49 5.98
N ASP A 157 -36.52 3.60 5.18
CA ASP A 157 -36.87 2.24 5.60
C ASP A 157 -35.60 1.38 5.82
N LEU A 158 -34.51 1.72 5.13
CA LEU A 158 -33.21 1.04 5.24
C LEU A 158 -32.40 1.50 6.46
N GLY A 159 -32.72 2.65 7.07
CA GLY A 159 -32.07 3.15 8.29
C GLY A 159 -32.39 2.36 9.58
N GLY A 160 -32.66 1.05 9.47
CA GLY A 160 -32.94 0.17 10.61
C GLY A 160 -34.42 -0.10 10.92
N LYS A 161 -35.37 0.46 10.15
CA LYS A 161 -36.80 0.16 10.31
C LYS A 161 -37.19 -1.21 9.72
N THR A 162 -36.48 -1.64 8.68
CA THR A 162 -36.75 -2.90 8.00
C THR A 162 -35.61 -3.88 8.19
N LYS A 163 -35.94 -5.12 8.56
CA LYS A 163 -34.97 -6.20 8.57
C LYS A 163 -34.66 -6.64 7.13
N LEU A 164 -33.38 -6.65 6.79
CA LEU A 164 -32.85 -7.17 5.54
C LEU A 164 -32.09 -8.46 5.83
N ASP A 165 -32.28 -9.46 4.98
CA ASP A 165 -31.71 -10.79 5.17
C ASP A 165 -30.46 -10.98 4.30
N ALA A 166 -29.44 -11.60 4.89
CA ALA A 166 -28.20 -11.96 4.23
C ALA A 166 -28.26 -13.36 3.60
N VAL A 167 -27.42 -13.61 2.60
CA VAL A 167 -27.35 -14.92 1.93
C VAL A 167 -26.44 -15.87 2.72
N SER A 168 -26.98 -17.03 3.09
CA SER A 168 -26.21 -18.07 3.79
C SER A 168 -25.01 -18.52 2.95
N GLY A 169 -23.83 -18.62 3.58
CA GLY A 169 -22.56 -18.94 2.91
C GLY A 169 -21.91 -17.74 2.19
N ALA A 170 -22.55 -16.57 2.14
CA ALA A 170 -21.99 -15.33 1.62
C ALA A 170 -22.39 -14.13 2.50
N THR A 171 -22.50 -14.37 3.81
CA THR A 171 -23.11 -13.43 4.76
C THR A 171 -22.39 -12.09 4.79
N LEU A 172 -21.06 -12.06 4.85
CA LEU A 172 -20.29 -10.81 4.91
C LEU A 172 -20.43 -9.98 3.62
N THR A 173 -20.38 -10.62 2.45
CA THR A 173 -20.62 -9.98 1.15
C THR A 173 -22.04 -9.40 1.08
N SER A 174 -23.05 -10.17 1.51
CA SER A 174 -24.44 -9.69 1.55
C SER A 174 -24.63 -8.49 2.48
N LEU A 175 -24.10 -8.54 3.70
CA LEU A 175 -24.22 -7.45 4.67
C LEU A 175 -23.48 -6.20 4.19
N ALA A 176 -22.32 -6.36 3.54
CA ALA A 176 -21.59 -5.25 2.94
C ALA A 176 -22.39 -4.58 1.82
N ILE A 177 -23.09 -5.33 0.95
CA ILE A 177 -23.97 -4.76 -0.07
C ILE A 177 -25.14 -4.00 0.58
N ILE A 178 -25.78 -4.58 1.59
CA ILE A 178 -26.87 -3.94 2.34
C ILE A 178 -26.42 -2.61 2.97
N GLU A 179 -25.29 -2.64 3.67
CA GLU A 179 -24.71 -1.47 4.32
C GLU A 179 -24.31 -0.40 3.30
N SER A 180 -23.70 -0.82 2.18
CA SER A 180 -23.28 0.08 1.09
C SER A 180 -24.47 0.81 0.46
N VAL A 181 -25.55 0.08 0.15
CA VAL A 181 -26.78 0.68 -0.40
C VAL A 181 -27.40 1.64 0.61
N THR A 182 -27.51 1.25 1.87
CA THR A 182 -28.11 2.07 2.94
C THR A 182 -27.34 3.38 3.12
N LYS A 183 -26.02 3.29 3.25
CA LYS A 183 -25.13 4.45 3.44
C LYS A 183 -25.17 5.41 2.25
N THR A 184 -25.16 4.87 1.04
CA THR A 184 -25.15 5.67 -0.21
C THR A 184 -26.45 6.46 -0.39
N LEU A 185 -27.57 5.93 0.08
CA LEU A 185 -28.86 6.63 0.05
C LEU A 185 -29.00 7.71 1.14
N GLY A 186 -27.93 8.01 1.89
CA GLY A 186 -27.89 9.08 2.89
C GLY A 186 -28.49 8.71 4.24
N SER A 187 -28.79 7.42 4.48
CA SER A 187 -29.21 6.92 5.79
C SER A 187 -28.01 6.40 6.57
N ASP A 188 -27.93 6.69 7.87
CA ASP A 188 -26.95 6.05 8.74
C ASP A 188 -27.32 4.56 8.88
N PRO A 189 -26.49 3.64 8.36
CA PRO A 189 -26.81 2.22 8.45
C PRO A 189 -26.75 1.78 9.92
N PRO A 190 -27.70 0.96 10.40
CA PRO A 190 -27.50 0.24 11.65
C PRO A 190 -26.30 -0.70 11.52
N ASN A 191 -25.76 -1.13 12.65
CA ASN A 191 -24.75 -2.17 12.62
C ASN A 191 -25.38 -3.51 12.20
N TYR A 192 -25.22 -3.87 10.92
CA TYR A 192 -25.79 -5.08 10.36
C TYR A 192 -25.03 -6.35 10.75
N ARG A 193 -23.75 -6.26 11.15
CA ARG A 193 -22.93 -7.41 11.53
C ARG A 193 -23.14 -7.79 13.00
N PHE A 194 -23.08 -6.80 13.88
CA PHE A 194 -23.25 -6.98 15.33
C PHE A 194 -24.34 -6.05 15.88
N PRO A 195 -25.62 -6.32 15.56
CA PRO A 195 -26.74 -5.47 15.91
C PRO A 195 -27.07 -5.45 17.42
N LYS A 196 -26.55 -6.40 18.20
CA LYS A 196 -26.83 -6.49 19.63
C LYS A 196 -25.94 -5.55 20.42
N GLU A 197 -26.56 -4.59 21.10
CA GLU A 197 -25.88 -3.70 22.03
C GLU A 197 -25.40 -4.42 23.30
N ILE A 198 -24.46 -3.81 24.02
CA ILE A 198 -23.95 -4.33 25.30
C ILE A 198 -25.09 -4.44 26.31
N THR A 199 -25.20 -5.58 26.98
CA THR A 199 -26.24 -5.79 28.02
C THR A 199 -25.67 -5.68 29.43
N LEU A 200 -26.55 -5.42 30.40
CA LEU A 200 -26.14 -5.34 31.80
C LEU A 200 -25.65 -6.70 32.31
N GLU A 201 -26.25 -7.80 31.83
CA GLU A 201 -25.86 -9.16 32.20
C GLU A 201 -24.42 -9.46 31.79
N GLU A 202 -24.04 -9.13 30.56
CA GLU A 202 -22.65 -9.32 30.07
C GLU A 202 -21.64 -8.55 30.93
N VAL A 203 -21.98 -7.32 31.32
CA VAL A 203 -21.11 -6.50 32.18
C VAL A 203 -21.10 -7.01 33.62
N ALA A 204 -22.22 -7.51 34.13
CA ALA A 204 -22.35 -8.03 35.49
C ALA A 204 -21.56 -9.32 35.73
N GLU A 205 -21.28 -10.10 34.68
CA GLU A 205 -20.35 -11.25 34.76
C GLU A 205 -18.92 -10.81 35.12
N ILE A 206 -18.51 -9.60 34.73
CA ILE A 206 -17.18 -9.02 35.01
C ILE A 206 -17.19 -8.09 36.23
N VAL A 207 -18.32 -7.40 36.46
CA VAL A 207 -18.52 -6.42 37.53
C VAL A 207 -19.85 -6.73 38.24
N PRO A 208 -19.87 -7.66 39.22
CA PRO A 208 -21.10 -8.11 39.87
C PRO A 208 -21.94 -7.01 40.54
N GLU A 209 -21.30 -5.88 40.88
CA GLU A 209 -21.95 -4.71 41.48
C GLU A 209 -22.73 -3.87 40.45
N ALA A 210 -22.59 -4.12 39.15
CA ALA A 210 -23.27 -3.38 38.10
C ALA A 210 -24.80 -3.51 38.21
N LYS A 211 -25.49 -2.36 38.24
CA LYS A 211 -26.96 -2.27 38.28
C LYS A 211 -27.56 -1.48 37.11
N GLN A 212 -26.77 -0.60 36.49
CA GLN A 212 -27.23 0.19 35.36
C GLN A 212 -26.10 0.51 34.39
N LEU A 213 -26.42 0.56 33.10
CA LEU A 213 -25.55 1.07 32.04
C LEU A 213 -26.09 2.42 31.55
N ILE A 214 -25.25 3.44 31.58
CA ILE A 214 -25.60 4.79 31.11
C ILE A 214 -24.75 5.10 29.88
N SER A 215 -25.40 5.20 28.71
CA SER A 215 -24.72 5.50 27.45
C SER A 215 -24.06 6.89 27.46
N GLN A 216 -22.81 6.95 27.00
CA GLN A 216 -22.05 8.16 26.82
C GLN A 216 -22.35 8.81 25.46
N ARG A 217 -22.30 10.14 25.42
CA ARG A 217 -22.44 10.90 24.17
C ARG A 217 -21.18 10.87 23.31
N SER A 218 -20.01 10.78 23.93
CA SER A 218 -18.71 10.70 23.26
C SER A 218 -17.69 10.01 24.19
N PRO A 219 -17.01 8.94 23.74
CA PRO A 219 -17.21 8.29 22.44
C PRO A 219 -18.59 7.63 22.33
N ARG A 220 -19.17 7.61 21.14
CA ARG A 220 -20.44 6.88 20.93
C ARG A 220 -20.23 5.38 21.15
N GLY A 221 -21.22 4.72 21.77
CA GLY A 221 -21.17 3.27 22.06
C GLY A 221 -20.47 2.91 23.38
N TRP A 222 -19.98 3.90 24.13
CA TRP A 222 -19.46 3.70 25.48
C TRP A 222 -20.56 3.81 26.53
N PHE A 223 -20.40 3.10 27.64
CA PHE A 223 -21.33 3.08 28.77
C PHE A 223 -20.59 3.29 30.09
N HIS A 224 -21.13 4.17 30.94
CA HIS A 224 -20.79 4.17 32.36
C HIS A 224 -21.55 3.03 33.05
N VAL A 225 -20.81 2.23 33.81
CA VAL A 225 -21.36 1.16 34.64
C VAL A 225 -21.58 1.71 36.04
N VAL A 226 -22.80 1.61 36.54
CA VAL A 226 -23.24 2.25 37.79
C VAL A 226 -23.74 1.20 38.79
N ASP A 227 -23.39 1.37 40.07
CA ASP A 227 -23.84 0.52 41.17
C ASP A 227 -25.26 0.89 41.68
N ALA A 228 -25.72 0.18 42.71
CA ALA A 228 -27.03 0.43 43.34
C ALA A 228 -27.14 1.83 44.00
N ASP A 229 -26.00 2.42 44.39
CA ASP A 229 -25.93 3.72 45.04
C ASP A 229 -25.84 4.88 44.02
N GLY A 230 -25.84 4.58 42.71
CA GLY A 230 -25.73 5.57 41.64
C GLY A 230 -24.29 6.03 41.37
N ARG A 231 -23.28 5.33 41.88
CA ARG A 231 -21.86 5.66 41.66
C ARG A 231 -21.34 4.95 40.42
N SER A 232 -20.60 5.69 39.58
CA SER A 232 -19.85 5.08 38.47
C SER A 232 -18.75 4.19 39.06
N ILE A 233 -18.70 2.93 38.63
CA ILE A 233 -17.75 1.92 39.11
C ILE A 233 -16.87 1.32 38.01
N ALA A 234 -17.27 1.47 36.74
CA ALA A 234 -16.50 1.02 35.58
C ALA A 234 -16.99 1.72 34.30
N THR A 235 -16.29 1.49 33.20
CA THR A 235 -16.71 1.89 31.85
C THR A 235 -16.69 0.67 30.94
N ALA A 236 -17.73 0.49 30.13
CA ALA A 236 -17.85 -0.61 29.19
C ALA A 236 -17.99 -0.10 27.76
N TRP A 237 -17.29 -0.73 26.82
CA TRP A 237 -17.37 -0.44 25.39
C TRP A 237 -17.10 -1.71 24.60
N ARG A 238 -17.33 -1.67 23.28
CA ARG A 238 -17.11 -2.82 22.40
C ARG A 238 -16.31 -2.46 21.17
N THR A 239 -15.69 -3.45 20.53
CA THR A 239 -14.83 -3.24 19.36
C THR A 239 -15.64 -2.90 18.11
N SER A 240 -16.84 -3.45 17.99
CA SER A 240 -17.80 -3.08 16.96
C SER A 240 -18.39 -1.67 17.19
N PRO A 241 -18.67 -0.84 16.15
CA PRO A 241 -18.51 -1.10 14.71
C PRO A 241 -17.10 -0.82 14.16
N GLN A 242 -16.16 -0.34 14.99
CA GLN A 242 -14.87 0.17 14.51
C GLN A 242 -14.01 -0.90 13.83
N THR A 243 -14.26 -2.17 14.15
CA THR A 243 -13.47 -3.31 13.68
C THR A 243 -14.28 -4.34 12.92
N ASP A 244 -15.47 -3.97 12.43
CA ASP A 244 -16.36 -4.88 11.70
C ASP A 244 -15.76 -5.40 10.38
N GLN A 245 -14.68 -4.78 9.93
CA GLN A 245 -13.92 -5.14 8.73
C GLN A 245 -12.62 -5.88 9.06
N HIS A 246 -12.28 -6.00 10.33
CA HIS A 246 -11.11 -6.74 10.77
C HIS A 246 -11.48 -8.23 10.85
N VAL A 247 -11.06 -8.99 9.84
CA VAL A 247 -11.39 -10.42 9.69
C VAL A 247 -10.39 -11.27 10.46
N GLY A 248 -10.91 -12.20 11.26
CA GLY A 248 -10.17 -13.24 11.95
C GLY A 248 -9.93 -14.47 11.08
N TYR A 249 -10.32 -15.65 11.54
CA TYR A 249 -10.13 -16.89 10.77
C TYR A 249 -11.10 -16.98 9.57
N GLN A 250 -12.36 -16.60 9.77
CA GLN A 250 -13.42 -16.59 8.76
C GLN A 250 -14.22 -15.29 8.74
N GLY A 251 -14.22 -14.52 9.83
CA GLY A 251 -14.95 -13.27 9.89
C GLY A 251 -14.57 -12.38 11.07
N PRO A 252 -15.20 -11.21 11.19
CA PRO A 252 -14.95 -10.30 12.29
C PRO A 252 -15.50 -10.84 13.61
N SER A 253 -15.02 -10.25 14.71
CA SER A 253 -15.45 -10.56 16.08
C SER A 253 -15.74 -9.29 16.86
N ASP A 254 -16.83 -9.30 17.62
CA ASP A 254 -17.18 -8.24 18.58
C ASP A 254 -16.67 -8.64 19.97
N VAL A 255 -15.95 -7.73 20.61
CA VAL A 255 -15.33 -7.96 21.91
C VAL A 255 -15.82 -6.88 22.87
N LEU A 256 -16.38 -7.30 24.01
CA LEU A 256 -16.69 -6.44 25.15
C LEU A 256 -15.38 -6.08 25.84
N VAL A 257 -15.19 -4.82 26.17
CA VAL A 257 -14.07 -4.33 26.96
C VAL A 257 -14.62 -3.56 28.16
N VAL A 258 -14.21 -3.97 29.36
CA VAL A 258 -14.58 -3.31 30.61
C VAL A 258 -13.33 -2.73 31.25
N MET A 259 -13.37 -1.43 31.54
CA MET A 259 -12.30 -0.69 32.19
C MET A 259 -12.73 -0.26 33.60
N ASP A 260 -11.78 -0.23 34.53
CA ASP A 260 -11.96 0.28 35.88
C ASP A 260 -12.09 1.82 35.92
N MET A 261 -12.21 2.39 37.11
CA MET A 261 -12.37 3.83 37.32
C MET A 261 -11.10 4.63 37.04
N GLU A 262 -9.94 3.97 37.08
CA GLU A 262 -8.64 4.50 36.69
C GLU A 262 -8.42 4.48 35.17
N GLY A 263 -9.36 3.90 34.41
CA GLY A 263 -9.31 3.81 32.95
C GLY A 263 -8.42 2.68 32.44
N LYS A 264 -8.18 1.66 33.27
CA LYS A 264 -7.40 0.46 32.92
C LYS A 264 -8.31 -0.70 32.61
N LEU A 265 -7.91 -1.55 31.67
CA LEU A 265 -8.65 -2.75 31.28
C LEU A 265 -8.74 -3.71 32.47
N LYS A 266 -9.97 -3.95 32.91
CA LYS A 266 -10.28 -4.94 33.96
C LYS A 266 -10.43 -6.33 33.34
N ALA A 267 -11.19 -6.42 32.24
CA ALA A 267 -11.34 -7.63 31.45
C ALA A 267 -11.86 -7.30 30.05
N ALA A 268 -11.74 -8.28 29.15
CA ALA A 268 -12.47 -8.27 27.90
C ALA A 268 -13.04 -9.66 27.61
N ALA A 269 -14.13 -9.71 26.84
CA ALA A 269 -14.86 -10.95 26.57
C ALA A 269 -15.34 -10.99 25.12
N LEU A 270 -15.14 -12.14 24.46
CA LEU A 270 -15.62 -12.35 23.10
C LEU A 270 -17.15 -12.47 23.10
N ARG A 271 -17.83 -11.49 22.47
CA ARG A 271 -19.29 -11.45 22.34
C ARG A 271 -19.72 -12.30 21.15
N GLU A 272 -20.14 -11.70 20.06
CA GLU A 272 -20.51 -12.37 18.82
C GLU A 272 -19.32 -12.46 17.88
N SER A 273 -19.26 -13.52 17.07
CA SER A 273 -18.18 -13.73 16.11
C SER A 273 -18.70 -14.43 14.87
N TYR A 274 -18.12 -14.07 13.73
CA TYR A 274 -18.33 -14.75 12.44
C TYR A 274 -17.30 -15.86 12.18
N ASP A 275 -16.38 -16.09 13.10
CA ASP A 275 -15.56 -17.30 13.09
C ASP A 275 -16.41 -18.53 13.47
N ASN A 276 -16.03 -19.69 12.97
CA ASN A 276 -16.78 -20.92 13.23
C ASN A 276 -16.37 -21.59 14.55
N ASP A 277 -17.27 -22.41 15.08
CA ASP A 277 -16.90 -23.39 16.11
C ASP A 277 -15.99 -24.49 15.54
N PRO A 278 -15.06 -25.04 16.36
CA PRO A 278 -14.91 -24.85 17.80
C PRO A 278 -14.05 -23.63 18.22
N TYR A 279 -13.57 -22.81 17.28
CA TYR A 279 -12.58 -21.77 17.58
C TYR A 279 -13.13 -20.69 18.50
N VAL A 280 -14.34 -20.19 18.24
CA VAL A 280 -15.02 -19.20 19.09
C VAL A 280 -15.19 -19.74 20.52
N ARG A 281 -15.64 -20.99 20.65
CA ARG A 281 -15.75 -21.65 21.96
C ARG A 281 -14.42 -21.74 22.68
N TYR A 282 -13.33 -22.15 22.01
CA TYR A 282 -12.01 -22.20 22.64
C TYR A 282 -11.59 -20.83 23.16
N VAL A 283 -11.83 -19.75 22.42
CA VAL A 283 -11.51 -18.40 22.90
C VAL A 283 -12.36 -17.99 24.11
N ARG A 284 -13.63 -18.40 24.16
CA ARG A 284 -14.53 -18.09 25.30
C ARG A 284 -14.21 -18.91 26.56
N GLU A 285 -13.78 -20.14 26.41
CA GLU A 285 -13.48 -21.06 27.51
C GLU A 285 -12.04 -20.92 28.04
N ASP A 286 -11.15 -20.28 27.27
CA ASP A 286 -9.77 -20.08 27.65
C ASP A 286 -9.62 -18.90 28.62
N TRP A 287 -9.13 -19.20 29.82
CA TRP A 287 -8.92 -18.24 30.89
C TRP A 287 -7.93 -17.12 30.54
N SER A 288 -6.98 -17.39 29.63
CA SER A 288 -5.91 -16.45 29.28
C SER A 288 -6.38 -15.35 28.34
N PHE A 289 -7.50 -15.52 27.63
CA PHE A 289 -8.02 -14.52 26.72
C PHE A 289 -9.00 -13.54 27.42
N PRO A 290 -8.71 -12.22 27.44
CA PRO A 290 -7.43 -11.54 27.22
C PRO A 290 -6.84 -11.03 28.55
N GLU A 291 -6.67 -11.92 29.52
CA GLU A 291 -6.12 -11.58 30.85
C GLU A 291 -4.72 -10.92 30.74
N TYR A 292 -3.96 -11.24 29.69
CA TYR A 292 -2.67 -10.61 29.40
C TYR A 292 -2.74 -9.11 29.06
N LEU A 293 -3.93 -8.56 28.77
CA LEU A 293 -4.14 -7.11 28.61
C LEU A 293 -4.58 -6.42 29.90
N ALA A 294 -4.79 -7.16 30.99
CA ALA A 294 -5.26 -6.59 32.24
C ALA A 294 -4.32 -5.46 32.72
N GLY A 295 -4.90 -4.33 33.11
CA GLY A 295 -4.18 -3.15 33.56
C GLY A 295 -3.73 -2.19 32.45
N TYR A 296 -3.91 -2.53 31.17
CA TYR A 296 -3.60 -1.62 30.05
C TYR A 296 -4.60 -0.47 30.02
N ASP A 297 -4.11 0.76 29.87
CA ASP A 297 -4.98 1.91 29.61
C ASP A 297 -5.34 2.05 28.11
N LEU A 298 -6.25 2.98 27.80
CA LEU A 298 -6.70 3.22 26.43
C LEU A 298 -5.56 3.59 25.45
N ASP A 299 -4.53 4.32 25.91
CA ASP A 299 -3.40 4.72 25.07
C ASP A 299 -2.47 3.54 24.78
N GLN A 300 -2.24 2.69 25.78
CA GLN A 300 -1.49 1.44 25.64
C GLN A 300 -2.21 0.48 24.69
N LEU A 301 -3.53 0.33 24.83
CA LEU A 301 -4.35 -0.49 23.91
C LEU A 301 -4.31 0.08 22.49
N ALA A 302 -4.43 1.40 22.31
CA ALA A 302 -4.38 2.04 21.00
C ALA A 302 -3.03 1.85 20.27
N LYS A 303 -1.95 1.61 21.02
CA LYS A 303 -0.59 1.37 20.52
C LYS A 303 -0.18 -0.10 20.59
N LEU A 304 -1.14 -1.00 20.82
CA LEU A 304 -0.88 -2.41 21.01
C LEU A 304 -0.16 -3.01 19.78
N ASP A 305 1.07 -3.46 19.99
CA ASP A 305 1.81 -4.29 19.05
C ASP A 305 1.89 -5.70 19.63
N MET A 306 1.14 -6.62 19.02
CA MET A 306 1.07 -8.00 19.49
C MET A 306 2.42 -8.71 19.52
N LYS A 307 3.29 -8.41 18.56
CA LYS A 307 4.59 -9.05 18.46
C LYS A 307 5.54 -8.51 19.53
N ALA A 308 5.49 -7.21 19.80
CA ALA A 308 6.28 -6.60 20.85
C ALA A 308 5.80 -7.00 22.25
N ALA A 309 4.49 -7.19 22.42
CA ALA A 309 3.90 -7.64 23.68
C ALA A 309 3.96 -9.16 23.89
N GLU A 310 4.57 -9.90 22.95
CA GLU A 310 4.68 -11.36 22.97
C GLU A 310 3.34 -12.07 23.24
N ILE A 311 2.24 -11.50 22.70
CA ILE A 311 0.90 -12.03 22.91
C ILE A 311 0.72 -13.31 22.09
N GLU A 312 0.67 -14.43 22.79
CA GLU A 312 0.29 -15.72 22.22
C GLU A 312 -1.23 -15.82 22.04
N GLY A 313 -1.66 -16.57 21.02
CA GLY A 313 -3.08 -16.87 20.82
C GLY A 313 -3.51 -18.13 21.56
N VAL A 314 -4.81 -18.28 21.77
CA VAL A 314 -5.42 -19.47 22.36
C VAL A 314 -5.08 -20.71 21.52
N SER A 315 -4.68 -21.79 22.18
CA SER A 315 -4.29 -23.03 21.51
C SER A 315 -5.46 -23.60 20.69
N GLY A 316 -5.22 -23.86 19.41
CA GLY A 316 -6.26 -24.34 18.49
C GLY A 316 -7.22 -23.25 17.97
N ALA A 317 -7.15 -22.02 18.49
CA ALA A 317 -7.94 -20.86 18.04
C ALA A 317 -7.07 -19.58 17.93
N THR A 318 -5.81 -19.76 17.50
CA THR A 318 -4.79 -18.71 17.49
C THR A 318 -5.21 -17.52 16.62
N MET A 319 -5.72 -17.76 15.41
CA MET A 319 -6.15 -16.68 14.51
C MET A 319 -7.33 -15.88 15.07
N THR A 320 -8.34 -16.57 15.61
CA THR A 320 -9.54 -15.96 16.21
C THR A 320 -9.18 -15.11 17.43
N SER A 321 -8.43 -15.67 18.38
CA SER A 321 -8.00 -14.95 19.59
C SER A 321 -7.08 -13.78 19.27
N GLN A 322 -6.13 -13.94 18.34
CA GLN A 322 -5.25 -12.84 17.96
C GLN A 322 -6.01 -11.73 17.24
N SER A 323 -6.93 -12.07 16.33
CA SER A 323 -7.77 -11.08 15.67
C SER A 323 -8.69 -10.33 16.64
N ALA A 324 -9.31 -11.04 17.60
CA ALA A 324 -10.11 -10.41 18.65
C ALA A 324 -9.27 -9.43 19.50
N THR A 325 -8.00 -9.77 19.76
CA THR A 325 -7.03 -8.90 20.45
C THR A 325 -6.66 -7.67 19.63
N GLN A 326 -6.38 -7.85 18.34
CA GLN A 326 -6.11 -6.74 17.42
C GLN A 326 -7.32 -5.82 17.32
N ALA A 327 -8.53 -6.37 17.32
CA ALA A 327 -9.76 -5.61 17.33
C ALA A 327 -9.84 -4.67 18.54
N ILE A 328 -9.45 -5.12 19.75
CA ILE A 328 -9.38 -4.25 20.93
C ILE A 328 -8.46 -3.05 20.67
N GLY A 329 -7.26 -3.29 20.14
CA GLY A 329 -6.30 -2.21 19.87
C GLY A 329 -6.75 -1.25 18.76
N ILE A 330 -7.31 -1.77 17.68
CA ILE A 330 -7.82 -0.95 16.56
C ILE A 330 -9.00 -0.09 17.03
N ALA A 331 -9.93 -0.67 17.80
CA ALA A 331 -11.07 0.05 18.36
C ALA A 331 -10.62 1.11 19.38
N ALA A 332 -9.68 0.79 20.27
CA ALA A 332 -9.09 1.75 21.20
C ALA A 332 -8.46 2.95 20.47
N ALA A 333 -7.71 2.71 19.39
CA ALA A 333 -7.14 3.77 18.55
C ALA A 333 -8.21 4.60 17.81
N ALA A 334 -9.34 4.00 17.43
CA ALA A 334 -10.46 4.72 16.84
C ALA A 334 -11.15 5.63 17.87
N TYR A 335 -11.47 5.12 19.06
CA TYR A 335 -12.07 5.90 20.13
C TYR A 335 -11.13 7.01 20.62
N GLN A 336 -9.83 6.73 20.75
CA GLN A 336 -8.84 7.75 21.12
C GLN A 336 -8.82 8.90 20.09
N ARG A 337 -8.90 8.60 18.80
CA ARG A 337 -9.01 9.62 17.74
C ARG A 337 -10.30 10.41 17.83
N GLU A 338 -11.44 9.78 18.12
CA GLU A 338 -12.72 10.48 18.31
C GLU A 338 -12.65 11.46 19.50
N MET A 339 -12.08 11.02 20.63
CA MET A 339 -11.89 11.86 21.80
C MET A 339 -10.93 13.03 21.52
N GLN A 340 -9.85 12.79 20.77
CA GLN A 340 -8.89 13.83 20.38
C GLN A 340 -9.46 14.81 19.34
N ALA A 341 -10.26 14.32 18.37
CA ALA A 341 -10.91 15.15 17.36
C ALA A 341 -11.95 16.10 17.98
N THR A 342 -12.60 15.66 19.06
CA THR A 342 -13.49 16.50 19.86
C THR A 342 -12.71 17.58 20.65
N GLN A 343 -11.39 17.44 20.77
CA GLN A 343 -10.53 18.29 21.61
C GLN A 343 -9.60 19.28 20.86
N LYS A 344 -9.41 19.27 19.52
CA LYS A 344 -8.56 20.31 18.86
C LYS A 344 -8.83 20.66 17.36
N PRO A 345 -8.42 21.90 16.92
CA PRO A 345 -8.61 22.49 15.57
C PRO A 345 -7.78 21.82 14.43
N PRO A 346 -7.93 22.27 13.15
CA PRO A 346 -7.51 21.51 11.97
C PRO A 346 -6.00 21.37 11.77
N LEU A 347 -5.64 20.37 10.95
CA LEU A 347 -4.31 19.87 10.61
C LEU A 347 -3.23 20.96 10.45
N ALA A 348 -2.17 20.84 11.26
CA ALA A 348 -0.87 21.43 10.96
C ALA A 348 0.25 20.41 11.22
N ASN A 349 1.09 20.22 10.19
CA ASN A 349 2.46 19.72 10.17
C ASN A 349 2.81 18.56 11.13
N ALA A 350 2.69 17.33 10.63
CA ALA A 350 3.34 16.18 11.26
C ALA A 350 4.86 16.44 11.37
N PRO A 351 5.48 16.27 12.55
CA PRO A 351 6.90 16.49 12.74
C PRO A 351 7.74 15.47 11.96
N ILE A 352 8.91 15.90 11.46
CA ILE A 352 9.90 15.01 10.83
C ILE A 352 10.43 14.06 11.90
N LEU A 353 10.22 12.75 11.74
CA LEU A 353 10.63 11.75 12.71
C LEU A 353 12.04 11.28 12.37
N PHE A 354 13.05 11.99 12.88
CA PHE A 354 14.46 11.67 12.65
C PHE A 354 14.93 10.60 13.64
N THR A 355 15.30 9.43 13.13
CA THR A 355 15.75 8.30 13.94
C THR A 355 17.28 8.20 14.00
N TRP A 356 17.80 7.46 14.97
CA TRP A 356 19.23 7.18 15.04
C TRP A 356 19.74 6.41 13.80
N ARG A 357 18.88 5.59 13.17
CA ARG A 357 19.19 4.87 11.92
C ARG A 357 19.46 5.86 10.79
N ASP A 358 18.66 6.92 10.68
CA ASP A 358 18.87 7.98 9.69
C ASP A 358 20.23 8.66 9.87
N ALA A 359 20.62 8.94 11.11
CA ALA A 359 21.93 9.53 11.42
C ALA A 359 23.10 8.62 10.99
N VAL A 360 23.00 7.31 11.25
CA VAL A 360 24.04 6.35 10.84
C VAL A 360 24.06 6.18 9.32
N THR A 361 22.91 6.11 8.65
CA THR A 361 22.83 6.07 7.18
C THR A 361 23.48 7.32 6.56
N LEU A 362 23.23 8.52 7.10
CA LEU A 362 23.89 9.76 6.67
C LEU A 362 25.41 9.70 6.85
N LEU A 363 25.89 9.16 7.97
CA LEU A 363 27.33 8.98 8.21
C LEU A 363 27.96 8.02 7.17
N VAL A 364 27.28 6.92 6.83
CA VAL A 364 27.72 5.99 5.78
C VAL A 364 27.76 6.67 4.42
N ILE A 365 26.81 7.55 4.09
CA ILE A 365 26.82 8.35 2.86
C ILE A 365 28.03 9.29 2.83
N VAL A 366 28.29 10.01 3.92
CA VAL A 366 29.45 10.90 4.02
C VAL A 366 30.76 10.12 3.85
N ALA A 367 30.87 8.95 4.48
CA ALA A 367 32.02 8.05 4.32
C ALA A 367 32.15 7.54 2.86
N ALA A 368 31.05 7.16 2.21
CA ALA A 368 31.05 6.75 0.81
C ALA A 368 31.55 7.88 -0.11
N LEU A 369 31.11 9.11 0.13
CA LEU A 369 31.55 10.29 -0.61
C LEU A 369 33.05 10.57 -0.36
N ALA A 370 33.51 10.50 0.89
CA ALA A 370 34.91 10.65 1.23
C ALA A 370 35.78 9.60 0.51
N VAL A 371 35.38 8.33 0.52
CA VAL A 371 36.06 7.26 -0.21
C VAL A 371 36.02 7.51 -1.72
N ALA A 372 34.88 7.94 -2.27
CA ALA A 372 34.73 8.17 -3.69
C ALA A 372 35.58 9.36 -4.19
N PHE A 373 35.72 10.43 -3.39
CA PHE A 373 36.35 11.68 -3.78
C PHE A 373 37.82 11.86 -3.40
N THR A 374 38.34 11.04 -2.48
CA THR A 374 39.73 11.14 -2.03
C THR A 374 40.60 9.97 -2.53
N ASN A 375 41.89 10.01 -2.19
CA ASN A 375 42.85 8.93 -2.47
C ASN A 375 42.58 7.65 -1.66
N LEU A 376 41.62 7.68 -0.72
CA LEU A 376 41.20 6.51 0.05
C LEU A 376 40.65 5.39 -0.85
N ARG A 377 40.11 5.74 -2.03
CA ARG A 377 39.73 4.76 -3.05
C ARG A 377 40.88 3.83 -3.45
N GLY A 378 42.14 4.24 -3.37
CA GLY A 378 43.27 3.38 -3.74
C GLY A 378 43.64 2.35 -2.68
N LYS A 379 43.20 2.53 -1.43
CA LYS A 379 43.62 1.70 -0.29
C LYS A 379 42.74 0.46 -0.17
N LYS A 380 43.34 -0.73 -0.38
CA LYS A 380 42.62 -2.02 -0.40
C LYS A 380 41.86 -2.32 0.90
N TRP A 381 42.45 -2.00 2.06
CA TRP A 381 41.85 -2.23 3.37
C TRP A 381 40.64 -1.32 3.62
N VAL A 382 40.71 -0.04 3.23
CA VAL A 382 39.59 0.91 3.35
C VAL A 382 38.40 0.46 2.50
N GLN A 383 38.63 0.05 1.26
CA GLN A 383 37.57 -0.49 0.41
C GLN A 383 36.92 -1.76 0.99
N PHE A 384 37.70 -2.62 1.65
CA PHE A 384 37.19 -3.85 2.24
C PHE A 384 36.38 -3.59 3.51
N GLY A 385 36.95 -2.83 4.45
CA GLY A 385 36.27 -2.46 5.69
C GLY A 385 34.99 -1.67 5.41
N PHE A 386 35.06 -0.69 4.50
CA PHE A 386 33.87 0.06 4.11
C PHE A 386 32.84 -0.80 3.36
N GLY A 387 33.27 -1.67 2.45
CA GLY A 387 32.38 -2.62 1.77
C GLY A 387 31.66 -3.55 2.74
N PHE A 388 32.35 -4.03 3.78
CA PHE A 388 31.75 -4.84 4.83
C PHE A 388 30.69 -4.06 5.63
N ILE A 389 30.99 -2.81 6.03
CA ILE A 389 30.01 -1.93 6.69
C ILE A 389 28.77 -1.75 5.82
N VAL A 390 28.94 -1.52 4.52
CA VAL A 390 27.80 -1.35 3.59
C VAL A 390 26.96 -2.62 3.48
N ILE A 391 27.57 -3.80 3.42
CA ILE A 391 26.83 -5.07 3.36
C ILE A 391 26.06 -5.33 4.66
N VAL A 392 26.71 -5.20 5.80
CA VAL A 392 26.12 -5.52 7.11
C VAL A 392 25.10 -4.46 7.51
N TYR A 393 25.48 -3.18 7.46
CA TYR A 393 24.62 -2.09 7.89
C TYR A 393 23.59 -1.74 6.81
N LEU A 394 23.98 -1.22 5.64
CA LEU A 394 22.99 -0.78 4.63
C LEU A 394 22.18 -1.94 4.05
N GLY A 395 22.78 -3.13 3.94
CA GLY A 395 22.09 -4.35 3.50
C GLY A 395 21.20 -4.93 4.59
N PHE A 396 21.79 -5.66 5.54
CA PHE A 396 21.05 -6.50 6.49
C PHE A 396 20.37 -5.75 7.63
N PHE A 397 20.95 -4.65 8.11
CA PHE A 397 20.41 -3.95 9.28
C PHE A 397 19.43 -2.82 8.92
N ALA A 398 19.87 -1.89 8.06
CA ALA A 398 19.13 -0.71 7.65
C ALA A 398 18.05 -1.05 6.62
N GLY A 399 18.37 -1.91 5.64
CA GLY A 399 17.48 -2.22 4.51
C GLY A 399 17.34 -1.05 3.52
N ASP A 400 18.20 -0.03 3.61
CA ASP A 400 18.14 1.20 2.80
C ASP A 400 18.71 0.96 1.38
N ILE A 401 18.06 0.09 0.60
CA ILE A 401 18.49 -0.30 -0.75
C ILE A 401 17.53 0.27 -1.79
N LEU A 402 18.08 0.93 -2.81
CA LEU A 402 17.33 1.38 -3.97
C LEU A 402 17.11 0.22 -4.95
N SER A 403 15.85 0.04 -5.35
CA SER A 403 15.37 -0.95 -6.31
C SER A 403 14.40 -0.33 -7.32
N MET A 404 14.08 -1.06 -8.39
CA MET A 404 13.06 -0.62 -9.33
C MET A 404 11.66 -0.62 -8.71
N ALA A 405 11.37 -1.55 -7.82
CA ALA A 405 10.12 -1.56 -7.05
C ALA A 405 9.98 -0.27 -6.23
N LEU A 406 11.07 0.18 -5.58
CA LEU A 406 11.07 1.45 -4.84
C LEU A 406 10.84 2.65 -5.76
N PHE A 407 11.53 2.73 -6.90
CA PHE A 407 11.37 3.84 -7.83
C PHE A 407 9.98 3.91 -8.45
N VAL A 408 9.40 2.77 -8.84
CA VAL A 408 8.01 2.71 -9.34
C VAL A 408 7.05 3.10 -8.22
N GLY A 409 7.21 2.56 -7.00
CA GLY A 409 6.35 2.92 -5.86
C GLY A 409 6.40 4.41 -5.51
N TRP A 410 7.58 5.03 -5.55
CA TRP A 410 7.77 6.48 -5.36
C TRP A 410 7.29 7.33 -6.53
N ALA A 411 7.21 6.77 -7.74
CA ALA A 411 6.57 7.45 -8.87
C ALA A 411 5.04 7.41 -8.70
N SER A 412 4.47 6.25 -8.35
CA SER A 412 3.04 6.04 -8.16
C SER A 412 2.47 6.81 -6.97
N HIS A 413 3.20 6.90 -5.84
CA HIS A 413 2.71 7.51 -4.60
C HIS A 413 3.63 8.62 -4.08
N PRO A 414 3.11 9.59 -3.28
CA PRO A 414 3.96 10.58 -2.62
C PRO A 414 5.04 9.91 -1.76
N VAL A 415 6.30 10.33 -1.94
CA VAL A 415 7.42 9.80 -1.18
C VAL A 415 7.24 10.13 0.31
N PRO A 416 7.30 9.15 1.23
CA PRO A 416 7.18 9.38 2.67
C PRO A 416 8.48 9.93 3.27
N TRP A 417 8.93 11.09 2.79
CA TRP A 417 10.22 11.70 3.12
C TRP A 417 10.38 12.00 4.62
N GLN A 418 9.28 12.17 5.35
CA GLN A 418 9.26 12.43 6.79
C GLN A 418 9.56 11.18 7.64
N LYS A 419 9.37 9.98 7.09
CA LYS A 419 9.52 8.69 7.80
C LYS A 419 10.74 7.89 7.35
N CYS A 420 11.27 8.18 6.16
CA CYS A 420 12.39 7.42 5.56
C CYS A 420 13.53 8.35 5.14
N VAL A 421 14.02 9.20 6.05
CA VAL A 421 15.02 10.25 5.75
C VAL A 421 16.32 9.63 5.22
N GLY A 422 16.80 8.53 5.82
CA GLY A 422 18.00 7.81 5.41
C GLY A 422 17.91 7.29 3.97
N LEU A 423 16.85 6.56 3.63
CA LEU A 423 16.63 6.02 2.28
C LEU A 423 16.51 7.13 1.22
N VAL A 424 15.81 8.23 1.54
CA VAL A 424 15.71 9.40 0.65
C VAL A 424 17.10 10.03 0.44
N ALA A 425 17.92 10.13 1.49
CA ALA A 425 19.28 10.63 1.37
C ALA A 425 20.16 9.72 0.48
N VAL A 426 20.00 8.38 0.56
CA VAL A 426 20.68 7.43 -0.33
C VAL A 426 20.25 7.65 -1.78
N ALA A 427 18.95 7.84 -2.04
CA ALA A 427 18.43 8.13 -3.38
C ALA A 427 18.99 9.45 -3.94
N ILE A 428 19.03 10.52 -3.14
CA ILE A 428 19.62 11.80 -3.53
C ILE A 428 21.10 11.61 -3.87
N ALA A 429 21.88 10.92 -3.02
CA ALA A 429 23.28 10.65 -3.30
C ALA A 429 23.49 9.80 -4.57
N ALA A 430 22.58 8.88 -4.85
CA ALA A 430 22.62 8.02 -6.03
C ALA A 430 22.42 8.78 -7.34
N PHE A 431 21.56 9.81 -7.38
CA PHE A 431 21.30 10.59 -8.60
C PHE A 431 22.13 11.89 -8.68
N ALA A 432 22.29 12.63 -7.57
CA ALA A 432 22.98 13.91 -7.56
C ALA A 432 24.47 13.75 -7.91
N VAL A 433 25.16 12.73 -7.37
CA VAL A 433 26.59 12.57 -7.62
C VAL A 433 26.90 12.24 -9.09
N PRO A 434 26.24 11.27 -9.74
CA PRO A 434 26.45 11.04 -11.17
C PRO A 434 26.04 12.22 -12.05
N LEU A 435 25.04 13.02 -11.64
CA LEU A 435 24.59 14.19 -12.39
C LEU A 435 25.68 15.28 -12.46
N PHE A 436 26.40 15.50 -11.36
CA PHE A 436 27.44 16.55 -11.27
C PHE A 436 28.86 16.02 -11.36
N SER A 437 29.06 14.71 -11.40
CA SER A 437 30.38 14.07 -11.37
C SER A 437 30.52 12.90 -12.34
N LYS A 438 31.76 12.58 -12.66
CA LYS A 438 32.09 11.36 -13.42
C LYS A 438 31.98 10.09 -12.58
N LYS A 439 31.46 10.13 -11.36
CA LYS A 439 31.50 9.03 -10.39
C LYS A 439 30.11 8.46 -10.15
N GLN A 440 30.02 7.13 -10.09
CA GLN A 440 28.81 6.41 -9.68
C GLN A 440 29.00 5.96 -8.24
N VAL A 441 28.49 6.74 -7.28
CA VAL A 441 28.71 6.44 -5.86
C VAL A 441 27.83 5.28 -5.40
N TYR A 442 26.57 5.23 -5.86
CA TYR A 442 25.65 4.17 -5.42
C TYR A 442 26.17 2.75 -5.70
N CYS A 443 26.31 2.36 -6.97
CA CYS A 443 26.72 1.00 -7.32
C CYS A 443 28.14 0.61 -6.85
N ASN A 444 29.04 1.58 -6.66
CA ASN A 444 30.42 1.30 -6.26
C ASN A 444 30.67 1.36 -4.75
N HIS A 445 29.86 2.12 -4.01
CA HIS A 445 30.14 2.45 -2.61
C HIS A 445 28.92 2.35 -1.67
N LEU A 446 27.68 2.44 -2.13
CA LEU A 446 26.50 2.38 -1.23
C LEU A 446 25.62 1.14 -1.44
N CYS A 447 25.66 0.51 -2.60
CA CYS A 447 24.89 -0.68 -2.89
C CYS A 447 25.50 -1.92 -2.22
N PRO A 448 24.78 -2.60 -1.30
CA PRO A 448 25.27 -3.82 -0.64
C PRO A 448 25.66 -4.93 -1.62
N HIS A 449 24.84 -5.13 -2.66
CA HIS A 449 25.13 -6.12 -3.69
C HIS A 449 26.37 -5.77 -4.52
N GLY A 450 26.58 -4.48 -4.84
CA GLY A 450 27.79 -4.02 -5.51
C GLY A 450 29.05 -4.21 -4.65
N ALA A 451 28.97 -3.92 -3.35
CA ALA A 451 30.04 -4.17 -2.40
C ALA A 451 30.39 -5.66 -2.31
N ALA A 452 29.37 -6.54 -2.25
CA ALA A 452 29.55 -7.99 -2.20
C ALA A 452 30.26 -8.52 -3.46
N GLN A 453 29.88 -8.05 -4.65
CA GLN A 453 30.55 -8.42 -5.91
C GLN A 453 32.03 -8.02 -5.91
N MET A 454 32.35 -6.81 -5.41
CA MET A 454 33.73 -6.33 -5.30
C MET A 454 34.57 -7.14 -4.30
N MET A 455 33.96 -7.66 -3.24
CA MET A 455 34.63 -8.52 -2.28
C MET A 455 34.92 -9.90 -2.87
N ILE A 456 33.94 -10.53 -3.53
CA ILE A 456 34.11 -11.86 -4.17
C ILE A 456 35.21 -11.84 -5.23
N LEU A 457 35.28 -10.78 -6.05
CA LEU A 457 36.32 -10.63 -7.08
C LEU A 457 37.74 -10.68 -6.53
N ARG A 458 37.95 -10.34 -5.25
CA ARG A 458 39.29 -10.40 -4.63
C ARG A 458 39.70 -11.81 -4.26
N PHE A 459 38.72 -12.68 -4.01
CA PHE A 459 38.95 -14.09 -3.71
C PHE A 459 38.95 -14.94 -4.97
N SER A 460 38.34 -14.45 -6.06
CA SER A 460 38.39 -15.12 -7.35
C SER A 460 39.74 -14.94 -8.04
N LYS A 461 40.28 -16.05 -8.56
CA LYS A 461 41.47 -16.05 -9.44
C LYS A 461 41.08 -16.01 -10.93
N TRP A 462 39.79 -16.07 -11.25
CA TRP A 462 39.30 -16.35 -12.60
C TRP A 462 38.84 -15.05 -13.26
N ASN A 463 39.42 -14.72 -14.41
CA ASN A 463 39.10 -13.50 -15.17
C ASN A 463 38.61 -13.86 -16.57
N TRP A 464 37.31 -14.08 -16.72
CA TRP A 464 36.73 -14.41 -18.02
C TRP A 464 36.49 -13.15 -18.86
N LYS A 465 37.17 -13.07 -20.01
CA LYS A 465 36.87 -12.06 -21.03
C LYS A 465 35.68 -12.53 -21.89
N ILE A 466 34.53 -11.88 -21.71
CA ILE A 466 33.30 -12.16 -22.47
C ILE A 466 33.53 -11.90 -23.98
N PRO A 467 33.21 -12.85 -24.87
CA PRO A 467 33.32 -12.67 -26.32
C PRO A 467 32.35 -11.58 -26.82
N LYS A 468 32.70 -10.93 -27.94
CA LYS A 468 31.96 -9.76 -28.46
C LYS A 468 30.47 -10.02 -28.68
N LYS A 469 30.09 -11.18 -29.22
CA LYS A 469 28.69 -11.57 -29.45
C LYS A 469 27.89 -11.67 -28.15
N LEU A 470 28.43 -12.36 -27.14
CA LEU A 470 27.77 -12.52 -25.84
C LEU A 470 27.68 -11.20 -25.08
N ARG A 471 28.70 -10.32 -25.20
CA ARG A 471 28.64 -8.98 -24.62
C ARG A 471 27.49 -8.15 -25.19
N LEU A 472 27.19 -8.27 -26.49
CA LEU A 472 26.09 -7.55 -27.12
C LEU A 472 24.74 -7.99 -26.52
N VAL A 473 24.51 -9.31 -26.42
CA VAL A 473 23.29 -9.88 -25.82
C VAL A 473 23.15 -9.46 -24.35
N LEU A 474 24.20 -9.65 -23.55
CA LEU A 474 24.21 -9.27 -22.14
C LEU A 474 24.03 -7.76 -21.94
N SER A 475 24.45 -6.93 -22.88
CA SER A 475 24.25 -5.48 -22.80
C SER A 475 22.81 -5.03 -23.07
N ALA A 476 21.98 -5.90 -23.67
CA ALA A 476 20.56 -5.65 -23.91
C ALA A 476 19.67 -6.05 -22.72
N VAL A 477 20.11 -6.99 -21.88
CA VAL A 477 19.33 -7.51 -20.74
C VAL A 477 18.78 -6.41 -19.82
N PRO A 478 19.55 -5.38 -19.39
CA PRO A 478 18.99 -4.34 -18.53
C PRO A 478 17.89 -3.53 -19.22
N ALA A 479 17.97 -3.35 -20.54
CA ALA A 479 16.94 -2.65 -21.30
C ALA A 479 15.64 -3.47 -21.37
N VAL A 480 15.76 -4.79 -21.56
CA VAL A 480 14.61 -5.71 -21.53
C VAL A 480 13.97 -5.71 -20.14
N LEU A 481 14.76 -5.81 -19.07
CA LEU A 481 14.25 -5.76 -17.71
C LEU A 481 13.55 -4.43 -17.39
N LEU A 482 14.08 -3.31 -17.89
CA LEU A 482 13.41 -2.01 -17.75
C LEU A 482 12.08 -1.95 -18.52
N ALA A 483 12.00 -2.55 -19.71
CA ALA A 483 10.74 -2.66 -20.44
C ALA A 483 9.71 -3.49 -19.65
N VAL A 484 10.13 -4.62 -19.07
CA VAL A 484 9.27 -5.43 -18.19
C VAL A 484 8.83 -4.63 -16.95
N CYS A 485 9.72 -3.85 -16.34
CA CYS A 485 9.36 -2.98 -15.21
C CYS A 485 8.30 -1.95 -15.62
N ILE A 486 8.38 -1.38 -16.82
CA ILE A 486 7.37 -0.46 -17.35
C ILE A 486 6.04 -1.19 -17.54
N LEU A 487 6.03 -2.37 -18.17
CA LEU A 487 4.79 -3.14 -18.37
C LEU A 487 4.08 -3.47 -17.04
N ILE A 488 4.84 -3.86 -16.01
CA ILE A 488 4.30 -4.09 -14.66
C ILE A 488 3.81 -2.78 -14.03
N ALA A 489 4.56 -1.68 -14.17
CA ALA A 489 4.21 -0.40 -13.57
C ALA A 489 2.91 0.23 -14.13
N PHE A 490 2.49 -0.18 -15.33
CA PHE A 490 1.24 0.23 -15.99
C PHE A 490 0.17 -0.86 -15.94
N SER A 491 0.31 -1.85 -15.06
CA SER A 491 -0.66 -2.95 -14.89
C SER A 491 -0.97 -3.73 -16.18
N VAL A 492 -0.10 -3.68 -17.21
CA VAL A 492 -0.27 -4.40 -18.48
C VAL A 492 0.00 -5.90 -18.30
N ILE A 493 0.90 -6.23 -17.37
CA ILE A 493 1.18 -7.61 -16.96
C ILE A 493 1.25 -7.67 -15.43
N ASP A 494 0.73 -8.77 -14.86
CA ASP A 494 0.89 -9.05 -13.44
C ASP A 494 2.32 -9.51 -13.14
N GLY A 495 2.95 -8.89 -12.15
CA GLY A 495 4.30 -9.28 -11.75
C GLY A 495 4.80 -8.56 -10.50
N ASN A 496 5.71 -9.21 -9.78
CA ASN A 496 6.39 -8.60 -8.65
C ASN A 496 7.69 -7.91 -9.13
N LEU A 497 7.70 -6.58 -9.14
CA LEU A 497 8.88 -5.76 -9.47
C LEU A 497 10.10 -6.09 -8.60
N ALA A 498 9.89 -6.40 -7.32
CA ALA A 498 10.98 -6.68 -6.38
C ALA A 498 11.67 -8.03 -6.66
N ALA A 499 10.95 -8.96 -7.32
CA ALA A 499 11.48 -10.26 -7.74
C ALA A 499 12.46 -10.17 -8.95
N LEU A 500 12.58 -9.01 -9.60
CA LEU A 500 13.47 -8.80 -10.75
C LEU A 500 14.90 -8.42 -10.35
N GLU A 501 15.17 -8.20 -9.06
CA GLU A 501 16.44 -7.72 -8.55
C GLU A 501 16.87 -8.46 -7.26
N PRO A 502 18.17 -8.49 -6.93
CA PRO A 502 18.69 -9.26 -5.79
C PRO A 502 18.50 -8.57 -4.43
N PHE A 503 17.79 -7.44 -4.38
CA PHE A 503 17.84 -6.53 -3.23
C PHE A 503 17.10 -7.08 -2.01
N ASP A 504 15.95 -7.72 -2.19
CA ASP A 504 15.20 -8.35 -1.10
C ASP A 504 15.98 -9.49 -0.44
N ALA A 505 16.98 -10.08 -1.12
CA ALA A 505 17.84 -11.11 -0.53
C ALA A 505 18.68 -10.60 0.65
N TYR A 506 18.87 -9.28 0.78
CA TYR A 506 19.55 -8.66 1.91
C TYR A 506 18.61 -8.34 3.08
N VAL A 507 17.30 -8.54 2.92
CA VAL A 507 16.28 -8.33 3.95
C VAL A 507 15.59 -9.69 4.21
N PRO A 508 16.11 -10.50 5.16
CA PRO A 508 15.68 -11.89 5.34
C PRO A 508 14.18 -12.07 5.63
N THR A 509 13.52 -11.03 6.15
CA THR A 509 12.09 -11.06 6.47
C THR A 509 11.17 -11.00 5.25
N ILE A 510 11.67 -10.54 4.09
CA ILE A 510 10.87 -10.28 2.87
C ILE A 510 11.38 -11.11 1.67
N SER A 511 12.58 -11.69 1.78
CA SER A 511 13.26 -12.36 0.67
C SER A 511 12.46 -13.52 0.05
N GLY A 512 12.01 -13.35 -1.20
CA GLY A 512 11.51 -14.44 -2.03
C GLY A 512 12.62 -15.27 -2.69
N TRP A 513 12.28 -16.50 -3.12
CA TRP A 513 13.21 -17.41 -3.81
C TRP A 513 13.78 -16.83 -5.12
N ALA A 514 13.01 -16.00 -5.83
CA ALA A 514 13.46 -15.33 -7.05
C ALA A 514 14.63 -14.37 -6.77
N SER A 515 14.46 -13.42 -5.85
CA SER A 515 15.49 -12.43 -5.49
C SER A 515 16.74 -13.10 -4.93
N LEU A 516 16.58 -14.16 -4.13
CA LEU A 516 17.69 -14.96 -3.61
C LEU A 516 18.47 -15.66 -4.74
N SER A 517 17.77 -16.27 -5.69
CA SER A 517 18.40 -16.94 -6.84
C SER A 517 19.17 -15.95 -7.72
N ILE A 518 18.60 -14.76 -7.96
CA ILE A 518 19.27 -13.67 -8.69
C ILE A 518 20.49 -13.16 -7.91
N ALA A 519 20.40 -13.03 -6.58
CA ALA A 519 21.52 -12.61 -5.75
C ALA A 519 22.69 -13.60 -5.82
N ILE A 520 22.41 -14.89 -5.59
CA ILE A 520 23.43 -15.95 -5.65
C ILE A 520 24.00 -16.07 -7.06
N GLY A 521 23.15 -16.15 -8.08
CA GLY A 521 23.58 -16.22 -9.48
C GLY A 521 24.39 -15.01 -9.92
N GLY A 522 24.01 -13.81 -9.47
CA GLY A 522 24.72 -12.57 -9.74
C GLY A 522 26.09 -12.49 -9.06
N LEU A 523 26.22 -13.02 -7.84
CA LEU A 523 27.49 -13.14 -7.14
C LEU A 523 28.41 -14.17 -7.80
N ILE A 524 27.87 -15.34 -8.20
CA ILE A 524 28.60 -16.36 -8.95
C ILE A 524 29.11 -15.77 -10.26
N PHE A 525 28.25 -15.10 -11.03
CA PHE A 525 28.66 -14.45 -12.28
C PHE A 525 29.74 -13.38 -12.05
N SER A 526 29.63 -12.65 -10.94
CA SER A 526 30.61 -11.63 -10.58
C SER A 526 31.94 -12.20 -10.09
N ALA A 527 32.01 -13.48 -9.73
CA ALA A 527 33.29 -14.14 -9.48
C ALA A 527 34.14 -14.27 -10.76
N PHE A 528 33.52 -14.42 -11.93
CA PHE A 528 34.25 -14.57 -13.20
C PHE A 528 34.41 -13.27 -13.97
N VAL A 529 33.46 -12.34 -13.80
CA VAL A 529 33.38 -11.09 -14.54
C VAL A 529 33.26 -9.92 -13.57
N PRO A 530 34.19 -8.94 -13.59
CA PRO A 530 34.12 -7.80 -12.68
C PRO A 530 32.79 -7.06 -12.75
N MET A 531 32.09 -7.00 -11.62
CA MET A 531 30.76 -6.39 -11.46
C MET A 531 29.73 -6.95 -12.46
N GLY A 532 29.75 -8.26 -12.68
CA GLY A 532 28.98 -8.95 -13.70
C GLY A 532 27.49 -8.60 -13.69
N PHE A 533 26.81 -8.81 -12.56
CA PHE A 533 25.38 -8.52 -12.46
C PHE A 533 25.09 -7.00 -12.51
N CYS A 534 25.86 -6.17 -11.79
CA CYS A 534 25.66 -4.72 -11.83
C CYS A 534 25.85 -4.12 -13.25
N ARG A 535 26.65 -4.75 -14.09
CA ARG A 535 26.95 -4.27 -15.45
C ARG A 535 25.96 -4.77 -16.51
N TYR A 536 25.46 -5.99 -16.37
CA TYR A 536 24.71 -6.68 -17.43
C TYR A 536 23.30 -7.12 -17.04
N ALA A 537 22.89 -7.02 -15.78
CA ALA A 537 21.58 -7.54 -15.34
C ALA A 537 20.83 -6.62 -14.37
N CYS A 538 21.44 -5.57 -13.81
CA CYS A 538 20.76 -4.67 -12.86
C CYS A 538 20.01 -3.52 -13.57
N PRO A 539 18.67 -3.50 -13.58
CA PRO A 539 17.90 -2.39 -14.16
C PRO A 539 18.04 -1.10 -13.35
N THR A 540 18.05 -1.16 -12.01
CA THR A 540 18.29 0.02 -11.14
C THR A 540 19.65 0.68 -11.44
N GLY A 541 20.70 -0.13 -11.57
CA GLY A 541 22.04 0.34 -11.92
C GLY A 541 22.09 0.95 -13.32
N ALA A 542 21.30 0.42 -14.27
CA ALA A 542 21.20 0.97 -15.62
C ALA A 542 20.60 2.39 -15.60
N VAL A 543 19.49 2.61 -14.88
CA VAL A 543 18.84 3.92 -14.71
C VAL A 543 19.80 4.93 -14.09
N ILE A 544 20.41 4.61 -12.95
CA ILE A 544 21.37 5.50 -12.26
C ILE A 544 22.59 5.77 -13.14
N SER A 545 23.03 4.78 -13.93
CA SER A 545 24.18 4.96 -14.82
C SER A 545 23.90 5.88 -16.00
N HIS A 546 22.63 6.02 -16.41
CA HIS A 546 22.23 6.80 -17.57
C HIS A 546 22.45 8.30 -17.35
N VAL A 547 22.20 8.79 -16.13
CA VAL A 547 22.40 10.20 -15.75
C VAL A 547 23.85 10.56 -15.41
N ARG A 548 24.82 9.68 -15.70
CA ARG A 548 26.22 9.93 -15.35
C ARG A 548 26.88 10.94 -16.30
N TRP A 549 27.43 12.03 -15.74
CA TRP A 549 28.22 13.00 -16.47
C TRP A 549 29.55 12.40 -16.92
N ASN A 550 29.88 12.49 -18.22
CA ASN A 550 31.14 11.99 -18.75
C ASN A 550 31.68 12.87 -19.89
N ALA A 551 32.94 12.65 -20.28
CA ALA A 551 33.59 13.47 -21.32
C ALA A 551 32.96 13.33 -22.71
N SER A 552 32.22 12.24 -22.96
CA SER A 552 31.47 11.94 -24.18
C SER A 552 29.98 12.25 -24.04
N SER A 553 29.58 13.06 -23.04
CA SER A 553 28.16 13.43 -22.85
C SER A 553 27.65 14.42 -23.89
N ASP A 554 28.52 14.88 -24.79
CA ASP A 554 28.16 15.58 -26.03
C ASP A 554 27.74 14.65 -27.17
N GLN A 555 27.81 13.33 -26.98
CA GLN A 555 27.49 12.35 -28.02
C GLN A 555 26.22 11.57 -27.68
N TRP A 556 25.39 11.44 -28.71
CA TRP A 556 24.28 10.50 -28.71
C TRP A 556 24.81 9.06 -28.67
N SER A 557 24.28 8.26 -27.76
CA SER A 557 24.67 6.88 -27.54
C SER A 557 23.51 5.92 -27.81
N VAL A 558 23.82 4.64 -28.03
CA VAL A 558 22.80 3.58 -28.17
C VAL A 558 21.88 3.52 -26.94
N ARG A 559 22.40 3.85 -25.76
CA ARG A 559 21.60 3.93 -24.51
C ARG A 559 20.57 5.06 -24.55
N ASP A 560 20.87 6.16 -25.24
CA ASP A 560 19.93 7.28 -25.41
C ASP A 560 18.78 6.86 -26.34
N SER A 561 19.08 6.16 -27.43
CA SER A 561 18.06 5.55 -28.30
C SER A 561 17.17 4.56 -27.55
N ILE A 562 17.76 3.66 -26.74
CA ILE A 562 17.00 2.70 -25.94
C ILE A 562 16.11 3.42 -24.92
N ALA A 563 16.62 4.41 -24.19
CA ALA A 563 15.83 5.18 -23.23
C ALA A 563 14.66 5.93 -23.91
N THR A 564 14.89 6.43 -25.12
CA THR A 564 13.83 7.04 -25.95
C THR A 564 12.74 6.03 -26.32
N LEU A 565 13.13 4.81 -26.71
CA LEU A 565 12.19 3.73 -27.00
C LEU A 565 11.41 3.29 -25.76
N LEU A 566 12.04 3.25 -24.59
CA LEU A 566 11.38 2.94 -23.32
C LEU A 566 10.36 4.03 -22.94
N LEU A 567 10.66 5.31 -23.19
CA LEU A 567 9.66 6.38 -23.06
C LEU A 567 8.50 6.17 -24.05
N GLY A 568 8.79 5.80 -25.30
CA GLY A 568 7.76 5.46 -26.28
C GLY A 568 6.86 4.31 -25.80
N LEU A 569 7.45 3.26 -25.23
CA LEU A 569 6.71 2.15 -24.60
C LEU A 569 5.82 2.65 -23.44
N ALA A 570 6.37 3.46 -22.54
CA ALA A 570 5.60 4.02 -21.42
C ALA A 570 4.42 4.89 -21.90
N VAL A 571 4.61 5.66 -22.99
CA VAL A 571 3.52 6.42 -23.61
C VAL A 571 2.46 5.48 -24.18
N ILE A 572 2.85 4.41 -24.89
CA ILE A 572 1.91 3.41 -25.40
C ILE A 572 1.11 2.78 -24.24
N CYS A 573 1.79 2.34 -23.17
CA CYS A 573 1.14 1.75 -21.99
C CYS A 573 0.24 2.74 -21.24
N PHE A 574 0.51 4.05 -21.29
CA PHE A 574 -0.34 5.05 -20.65
C PHE A 574 -1.70 5.22 -21.36
N TRP A 575 -1.78 4.89 -22.66
CA TRP A 575 -2.98 5.03 -23.49
C TRP A 575 -3.67 3.70 -23.82
N LEU A 576 -3.02 2.58 -23.52
CA LEU A 576 -3.66 1.26 -23.44
C LEU A 576 -4.51 1.21 -22.17
#